data_AF-A0A2N1PWZ2-F1
#
_entry.id   AF-A0A2N1PWZ2-F1
#
_cell.length_a   1.000
_cell.length_b   1.000
_cell.length_c   1.000
_cell.angle_alpha   90.00
_cell.angle_beta   90.00
_cell.angle_gamma   90.00
#
_symmetry.space_group_name_H-M   'P 1'
#
loop_
_entity.id
_entity.type
_entity.pdbx_description
1 polymer ?
#
loop_
_entity_poly.entity_id
_entity_poly.type
_entity_poly.pdbx_seq_one_letter_code
_entity_poly.pdbx_strand_id
1 'polypeptide(L)'
;MVIDRFHVVKLVMKAMQHLRVSYRWEVIDQENEEIRSAKEQGKKHIPKVLANGDTLKELLARSRYLLYKPEDDWTPNQAKRAAILFKEYPL
;
A
#
# COMPACT_ATOMS: atom_id res chain seq x y z
N MET A 1 3.54 -17.02 -30.50
CA MET A 1 4.18 -15.91 -29.76
C MET A 1 4.72 -16.48 -28.47
N VAL A 2 6.04 -16.56 -28.32
CA VAL A 2 6.67 -16.99 -27.05
C VAL A 2 6.70 -15.79 -26.13
N ILE A 3 6.00 -15.86 -25.01
CA ILE A 3 6.03 -14.82 -23.97
C ILE A 3 7.26 -15.12 -23.10
N ASP A 4 8.28 -14.26 -23.14
CA ASP A 4 9.49 -14.45 -22.36
C ASP A 4 9.28 -14.09 -20.87
N ARG A 5 10.20 -14.55 -20.00
CA ARG A 5 10.13 -14.34 -18.54
C ARG A 5 10.01 -12.86 -18.16
N PHE A 6 10.69 -11.96 -18.87
CA PHE A 6 10.62 -10.53 -18.56
C PHE A 6 9.25 -9.96 -18.88
N HIS A 7 8.63 -10.42 -19.96
CA HIS A 7 7.28 -10.01 -20.32
C HIS A 7 6.25 -10.43 -19.26
N VAL A 8 6.34 -11.67 -18.74
CA VAL A 8 5.45 -12.15 -17.68
C VAL A 8 5.66 -11.36 -16.38
N VAL A 9 6.91 -11.16 -15.96
CA VAL A 9 7.21 -10.37 -14.74
C VAL A 9 6.67 -8.93 -14.89
N LYS A 10 6.85 -8.30 -16.05
CA LYS A 10 6.31 -6.96 -16.31
C LYS A 10 4.79 -6.92 -16.20
N LEU A 11 4.10 -7.94 -16.69
CA LEU A 11 2.63 -8.02 -16.61
C LEU A 11 2.16 -8.17 -15.16
N VAL A 12 2.78 -9.07 -14.39
CA VAL A 12 2.48 -9.28 -12.96
C VAL A 12 2.71 -7.98 -12.19
N MET A 13 3.88 -7.35 -12.37
CA MET A 13 4.20 -6.08 -11.70
C MET A 13 3.18 -5.00 -12.02
N LYS A 14 2.75 -4.88 -13.28
CA LYS A 14 1.71 -3.92 -13.68
C LYS A 14 0.38 -4.21 -12.98
N ALA A 15 -0.07 -5.47 -12.97
CA ALA A 15 -1.31 -5.88 -12.32
C ALA A 15 -1.29 -5.57 -10.81
N MET A 16 -0.18 -5.87 -10.13
CA MET A 16 -0.01 -5.56 -8.71
C MET A 16 -0.07 -4.05 -8.44
N GLN A 17 0.50 -3.21 -9.32
CA GLN A 17 0.37 -1.76 -9.18
C GLN A 17 -1.07 -1.28 -9.35
N HIS A 18 -1.82 -1.86 -10.30
CA HIS A 18 -3.24 -1.53 -10.46
C HIS A 18 -4.02 -1.86 -9.19
N LEU A 19 -3.87 -3.07 -8.64
CA LEU A 19 -4.51 -3.46 -7.38
C LEU A 19 -4.15 -2.51 -6.23
N ARG A 20 -2.87 -2.15 -6.09
CA ARG A 20 -2.42 -1.25 -5.04
C ARG A 20 -3.00 0.16 -5.16
N VAL A 21 -3.19 0.65 -6.39
CA VAL A 21 -3.86 1.93 -6.64
C VAL A 21 -5.33 1.85 -6.21
N SER A 22 -6.03 0.75 -6.53
CA SER A 22 -7.40 0.54 -6.09
C SER A 22 -7.52 0.51 -4.57
N TYR A 23 -6.70 -0.27 -3.88
CA TYR A 23 -6.70 -0.30 -2.41
C TYR A 23 -6.40 1.07 -1.80
N ARG A 24 -5.54 1.87 -2.43
CA ARG A 24 -5.26 3.22 -1.93
C ARG A 24 -6.47 4.14 -2.06
N TRP A 25 -7.24 4.01 -3.14
CA TRP A 25 -8.50 4.74 -3.29
C TRP A 25 -9.51 4.33 -2.23
N GLU A 26 -9.70 3.03 -2.01
CA GLU A 26 -10.61 2.50 -0.97
C GLU A 26 -10.25 3.04 0.42
N VAL A 27 -8.97 3.05 0.78
CA VAL A 27 -8.50 3.59 2.06
C VAL A 27 -8.75 5.10 2.18
N ILE A 28 -8.56 5.85 1.09
CA ILE A 28 -8.83 7.31 1.08
C ILE A 28 -10.34 7.56 1.23
N ASP A 29 -11.18 6.77 0.55
CA ASP A 29 -12.63 6.91 0.63
C ASP A 29 -13.14 6.57 2.02
N GLN A 30 -12.62 5.51 2.64
CA GLN A 30 -12.92 5.17 4.02
C GLN A 30 -12.48 6.28 4.99
N GLU A 31 -11.26 6.80 4.86
CA GLU A 31 -10.76 7.88 5.72
C GLU A 31 -11.62 9.15 5.55
N ASN A 32 -12.07 9.46 4.34
CA ASN A 32 -12.98 10.57 4.10
C ASN A 32 -14.32 10.40 4.83
N GLU A 33 -14.86 9.18 4.86
CA GLU A 33 -16.07 8.86 5.60
C GLU A 33 -15.87 9.00 7.11
N GLU A 34 -14.76 8.47 7.63
CA GLU A 34 -14.40 8.61 9.04
C GLU A 34 -14.20 10.08 9.44
N ILE A 35 -13.65 10.91 8.54
CA ILE A 35 -13.54 12.36 8.73
C ILE A 35 -14.92 13.02 8.76
N ARG A 36 -15.83 12.66 7.85
CA ARG A 36 -17.20 13.19 7.84
C ARG A 36 -17.93 12.86 9.13
N SER A 37 -17.91 11.59 9.54
CA SER A 37 -18.55 11.15 10.78
C SER A 37 -17.95 11.82 12.02
N ALA A 38 -16.63 12.00 12.08
CA ALA A 38 -15.99 12.71 13.20
C ALA A 38 -16.45 14.17 13.27
N LYS A 39 -16.54 14.85 12.12
CA LYS A 39 -17.04 16.23 12.04
C LYS A 39 -18.49 16.37 12.51
N GLU A 40 -19.37 15.45 12.10
CA GLU A 40 -20.77 15.42 12.55
C GLU A 40 -20.87 15.24 14.08
N GLN A 41 -19.96 14.48 14.68
CA GLN A 41 -19.87 14.31 16.12
C GLN A 41 -19.11 15.46 16.83
N GLY A 42 -18.66 16.48 16.11
CA GLY A 42 -17.85 17.59 16.66
C GLY A 42 -16.45 17.16 17.14
N LYS A 43 -15.95 16.00 16.70
CA LYS A 43 -14.64 15.45 17.08
C LYS A 43 -13.63 15.62 15.95
N LYS A 44 -12.35 15.67 16.31
CA LYS A 44 -11.25 15.63 15.33
C LYS A 44 -11.00 14.18 14.92
N HIS A 45 -10.95 13.93 13.62
CA HIS A 45 -10.49 12.63 13.09
C HIS A 45 -9.00 12.43 13.37
N ILE A 46 -8.64 11.26 13.88
CA ILE A 46 -7.27 10.84 14.14
C ILE A 46 -7.02 9.58 13.30
N PRO A 47 -6.15 9.66 12.26
CA PRO A 47 -5.92 8.52 11.40
C PRO A 47 -5.15 7.42 12.15
N LYS A 48 -5.43 6.17 11.82
CA LYS A 48 -4.70 5.03 12.36
C LYS A 48 -3.26 5.04 11.86
N VAL A 49 -2.32 5.06 12.80
CA VAL A 49 -0.88 4.97 12.54
C VAL A 49 -0.41 3.54 12.78
N LEU A 50 0.37 3.01 11.83
CA LEU A 50 0.93 1.66 11.86
C LEU A 50 2.22 1.61 12.68
N ALA A 51 2.71 0.40 12.98
CA ALA A 51 3.92 0.19 13.78
C ALA A 51 5.19 0.84 13.19
N ASN A 52 5.21 1.12 11.89
CA ASN A 52 6.30 1.82 11.21
C ASN A 52 6.13 3.35 11.15
N GLY A 53 5.07 3.90 11.75
CA GLY A 53 4.76 5.33 11.76
C GLY A 53 4.01 5.84 10.52
N ASP A 54 3.72 4.99 9.54
CA ASP A 54 2.92 5.38 8.37
C ASP A 54 1.42 5.24 8.69
N THR A 55 0.59 6.06 8.04
CA THR A 55 -0.84 5.75 7.86
C THR A 55 -1.02 4.69 6.76
N LEU A 56 -2.21 4.09 6.68
CA LEU A 56 -2.48 3.04 5.68
C LEU A 56 -2.34 3.54 4.23
N LYS A 57 -2.81 4.77 3.92
CA LYS A 57 -2.63 5.40 2.60
C LYS A 57 -1.17 5.68 2.25
N GLU A 58 -0.36 6.01 3.25
CA GLU A 58 1.08 6.25 3.07
C GLU A 58 1.84 4.95 2.89
N LEU A 59 1.50 3.89 3.62
CA LEU A 59 2.05 2.55 3.44
C LEU A 59 1.89 2.11 1.97
N LEU A 60 0.67 2.22 1.43
CA LEU A 60 0.35 1.84 0.05
C LEU A 60 1.11 2.70 -0.97
N ALA A 61 1.25 4.01 -0.71
CA ALA A 61 2.01 4.90 -1.59
C ALA A 61 3.52 4.61 -1.58
N ARG A 62 4.12 4.48 -0.39
CA ARG A 62 5.56 4.31 -0.19
C ARG A 62 6.05 2.90 -0.57
N SER A 63 5.15 1.92 -0.58
CA SER A 63 5.48 0.54 -0.95
C SER A 63 5.36 0.25 -2.45
N ARG A 64 4.98 1.24 -3.29
CA ARG A 64 4.79 1.09 -4.75
C ARG A 64 5.92 0.30 -5.40
N TYR A 65 7.17 0.65 -5.15
CA TYR A 65 8.33 0.07 -5.84
C TYR A 65 9.03 -1.05 -5.07
N LEU A 66 8.42 -1.57 -4.01
CA LEU A 66 9.05 -2.55 -3.13
C LEU A 66 9.49 -3.83 -3.88
N LEU A 67 8.67 -4.28 -4.83
CA LEU A 67 8.88 -5.51 -5.60
C LEU A 67 9.77 -5.33 -6.85
N TYR A 68 10.29 -4.13 -7.10
CA TYR A 68 11.18 -3.87 -8.24
C TYR A 68 12.64 -4.25 -7.97
N LYS A 69 12.94 -4.61 -6.73
CA LYS A 69 14.26 -5.02 -6.28
C LYS A 69 14.15 -6.23 -5.35
N PRO A 70 15.18 -7.10 -5.32
CA PRO A 70 15.21 -8.24 -4.41
C PRO A 70 15.15 -7.77 -2.95
N GLU A 71 14.67 -8.66 -2.09
CA GLU A 71 14.52 -8.41 -0.65
C GLU A 71 15.83 -8.04 0.03
N ASP A 72 16.94 -8.67 -0.39
CA ASP A 72 18.29 -8.39 0.13
C ASP A 72 18.73 -6.94 -0.07
N ASP A 73 18.14 -6.24 -1.06
CA ASP A 73 18.43 -4.84 -1.36
C ASP A 73 17.49 -3.86 -0.62
N TRP A 74 16.60 -4.36 0.24
CA TRP A 74 15.68 -3.50 0.99
C TRP A 74 16.37 -2.81 2.15
N THR A 75 16.12 -1.50 2.28
CA THR A 75 16.49 -0.81 3.52
C THR A 75 15.65 -1.34 4.68
N PRO A 76 16.10 -1.20 5.95
CA PRO A 76 15.32 -1.63 7.11
C PRO A 76 13.88 -1.06 7.13
N ASN A 77 13.70 0.17 6.65
CA ASN A 77 12.38 0.78 6.55
C ASN A 77 11.51 0.18 5.44
N GLN A 78 12.11 -0.29 4.34
CA GLN A 78 11.39 -1.01 3.30
C GLN A 78 10.98 -2.40 3.78
N ALA A 79 11.86 -3.13 4.47
CA ALA A 79 11.52 -4.41 5.06
C ALA A 79 10.36 -4.29 6.08
N LYS A 80 10.39 -3.26 6.95
CA LYS A 80 9.27 -2.97 7.87
C LYS A 80 7.96 -2.69 7.14
N ARG A 81 8.00 -1.89 6.07
CA ARG A 81 6.82 -1.62 5.23
C ARG A 81 6.32 -2.89 4.54
N ALA A 82 7.22 -3.72 4.01
CA ALA A 82 6.90 -4.98 3.37
C ALA A 82 6.15 -5.91 4.31
N ALA A 83 6.66 -6.09 5.53
CA ALA A 83 6.05 -6.94 6.55
C ALA A 83 4.62 -6.51 6.87
N ILE A 84 4.37 -5.21 7.02
CA ILE A 84 3.01 -4.69 7.29
C ILE A 84 2.15 -4.83 6.03
N LEU A 85 2.68 -4.49 4.86
CA LEU A 85 1.95 -4.54 3.59
C LEU A 85 1.44 -5.95 3.28
N PHE A 86 2.30 -6.97 3.37
CA PHE A 86 1.92 -8.35 3.08
C PHE A 86 0.97 -8.94 4.13
N LYS A 87 1.01 -8.41 5.36
CA LYS A 87 0.07 -8.80 6.41
C LYS A 87 -1.34 -8.23 6.17
N GLU A 88 -1.43 -6.94 5.85
CA GLU A 88 -2.71 -6.24 5.68
C GLU A 88 -3.32 -6.45 4.29
N TYR A 89 -2.48 -6.65 3.27
CA TYR A 89 -2.87 -6.86 1.87
C TYR A 89 -2.10 -8.06 1.29
N PRO A 90 -2.45 -9.30 1.68
CA PRO A 90 -1.90 -10.49 1.05
C PRO A 90 -2.35 -10.51 -0.42
N LEU A 91 -1.39 -10.32 -1.33
CA LEU A 91 -1.57 -10.48 -2.78
C LEU A 91 -1.24 -11.91 -3.19
#